data_AF-A0A7Z2KS05-F1
#
_entry.id   AF-A0A7Z2KS05-F1
#
_cell.length_a   1.000
_cell.length_b   1.000
_cell.length_c   1.000
_cell.angle_alpha   90.00
_cell.angle_beta   90.00
_cell.angle_gamma   90.00
#
_symmetry.space_group_name_H-M   'P 1'
#
loop_
_entity.id
_entity.type
_entity.pdbx_description
1 polymer ?
#
loop_
_entity_poly.entity_id
_entity_poly.type
_entity_poly.pdbx_seq_one_letter_code
_entity_poly.pdbx_strand_id
1 'polypeptide(L)'
;MTTTEQLSALSSILTQSGLHSLFQPIISLSERRILGYEALTRGPSNSPLHSPIALFAVARQAGRLSELEIACRQSACRRFNEQQLPGKLFLNVSPESLLEAAHQPGRTLQLLQDFGIPPSQVVIELTEQTPIDDFQLLQTALHHYRAMGFSIALDDLGAGYSSLRLWSELRPDYVKIDRHFIDGIHQDALKREFVGSILQIAKASRAQVIAEGIELPEELAVLTEMGVDLVQGYLLGRPQEHPPRDARALMPKHDSSSVALNDEGSDLSALLNDQPAVPRDTPTATVLEAFRRQANLNSLAVLDEQGQPCGIVHRHSLSDALLKPFATDLFARKPISRLMNDDFLAVEMSQSLQQVSRLITSRARQRIEEDFIITLNGGYLGLGRVIDVLKLITELKIQQARYANPLTLLPGNVPIQQCLTRLLQQGRESVICYVDIDSFKPFNDIYGYGRGDEVLLCLAQCLNERVDPTRDFVGHIGGDDFLLVLGPEDWRKRLNQLLDDFQSQCRRFYRPEHLEAGCFIAPNRQGVRQEFPLLSLSIGVVHLHPEACAQLDASQLAEMASQAKHHAKNVPGYSVHVIDSLTATDIHQSQLIGQR
;
A
#
# COMPACT_ATOMS: atom_id res chain seq x y z
N MET A 1 -36.81 -24.40 -17.25
CA MET A 1 -37.82 -24.58 -16.20
C MET A 1 -38.98 -23.64 -16.47
N THR A 2 -40.20 -24.08 -16.24
CA THR A 2 -41.38 -23.20 -16.18
C THR A 2 -41.35 -22.36 -14.90
N THR A 3 -42.07 -21.24 -14.87
CA THR A 3 -42.18 -20.37 -13.67
C THR A 3 -42.67 -21.16 -12.44
N THR A 4 -43.59 -22.10 -12.64
CA THR A 4 -44.12 -22.98 -11.59
C THR A 4 -43.05 -23.92 -11.02
N GLU A 5 -42.19 -24.48 -11.87
CA GLU A 5 -41.05 -25.31 -11.43
C GLU A 5 -40.04 -24.50 -10.62
N GLN A 6 -39.77 -23.25 -11.01
CA GLN A 6 -38.86 -22.36 -10.28
C GLN A 6 -39.39 -21.99 -8.88
N LEU A 7 -40.69 -21.69 -8.76
CA LEU A 7 -41.32 -21.38 -7.47
C LEU A 7 -41.36 -22.60 -6.52
N SER A 8 -41.61 -23.79 -7.08
CA SER A 8 -41.54 -25.05 -6.33
C SER A 8 -40.11 -25.32 -5.84
N ALA A 9 -39.11 -25.15 -6.73
CA ALA A 9 -37.70 -25.30 -6.37
C ALA A 9 -37.27 -24.32 -5.27
N LEU A 10 -37.67 -23.03 -5.37
CA LEU A 10 -37.40 -22.05 -4.32
C LEU A 10 -38.00 -22.46 -2.97
N SER A 11 -39.25 -22.94 -2.96
CA SER A 11 -39.91 -23.41 -1.74
C SER A 11 -39.20 -24.62 -1.12
N SER A 12 -38.70 -25.54 -1.95
CA SER A 12 -37.89 -26.68 -1.49
C SER A 12 -36.56 -26.22 -0.90
N ILE A 13 -35.88 -25.26 -1.53
CA ILE A 13 -34.61 -24.71 -1.05
C ILE A 13 -34.77 -24.07 0.33
N LEU A 14 -35.82 -23.26 0.51
CA LEU A 14 -36.09 -22.57 1.78
C LEU A 14 -36.49 -23.53 2.90
N THR A 15 -37.28 -24.57 2.60
CA THR A 15 -37.74 -25.55 3.61
C THR A 15 -36.68 -26.59 3.98
N GLN A 16 -35.87 -27.04 3.03
CA GLN A 16 -34.85 -28.07 3.24
C GLN A 16 -33.45 -27.52 3.54
N SER A 17 -33.31 -26.20 3.72
CA SER A 17 -32.01 -25.54 3.91
C SER A 17 -30.97 -25.88 2.82
N GLY A 18 -31.41 -25.99 1.58
CA GLY A 18 -30.58 -26.36 0.41
C GLY A 18 -29.61 -25.27 -0.07
N LEU A 19 -29.35 -24.26 0.76
CA LEU A 19 -28.44 -23.16 0.48
C LEU A 19 -27.05 -23.47 1.04
N HIS A 20 -26.04 -23.27 0.22
CA HIS A 20 -24.64 -23.43 0.59
C HIS A 20 -23.92 -22.08 0.54
N SER A 21 -23.11 -21.79 1.55
CA SER A 21 -22.27 -20.60 1.58
C SER A 21 -20.84 -20.98 1.26
N LEU A 22 -20.31 -20.38 0.19
CA LEU A 22 -18.88 -20.36 -0.09
C LEU A 22 -18.26 -19.15 0.60
N PHE A 23 -16.97 -19.23 0.90
CA PHE A 23 -16.23 -18.15 1.53
C PHE A 23 -15.07 -17.74 0.64
N GLN A 24 -14.92 -16.44 0.41
CA GLN A 24 -13.75 -15.88 -0.25
C GLN A 24 -12.96 -15.02 0.74
N PRO A 25 -11.63 -15.22 0.86
CA PRO A 25 -10.82 -14.48 1.82
C PRO A 25 -10.60 -13.03 1.37
N ILE A 26 -10.67 -12.11 2.33
CA ILE A 26 -10.22 -10.71 2.22
C ILE A 26 -8.93 -10.60 3.02
N ILE A 27 -7.84 -10.20 2.38
CA ILE A 27 -6.49 -10.23 2.95
C ILE A 27 -6.00 -8.81 3.24
N SER A 28 -5.37 -8.60 4.39
CA SER A 28 -4.56 -7.40 4.66
C SER A 28 -3.11 -7.67 4.25
N LEU A 29 -2.60 -6.85 3.34
CA LEU A 29 -1.25 -6.96 2.81
C LEU A 29 -0.19 -6.57 3.83
N SER A 30 -0.43 -5.48 4.55
CA SER A 30 0.48 -5.01 5.60
C SER A 30 0.59 -6.03 6.72
N GLU A 31 -0.55 -6.48 7.25
CA GLU A 31 -0.60 -7.41 8.39
C GLU A 31 -0.33 -8.87 8.01
N ARG A 32 -0.30 -9.20 6.72
CA ARG A 32 -0.12 -10.56 6.19
C ARG A 32 -1.07 -11.58 6.85
N ARG A 33 -2.32 -11.18 7.04
CA ARG A 33 -3.38 -12.01 7.63
C ARG A 33 -4.69 -11.86 6.87
N ILE A 34 -5.58 -12.82 7.08
CA ILE A 34 -6.95 -12.74 6.60
C ILE A 34 -7.72 -11.79 7.53
N LEU A 35 -8.28 -10.71 6.96
CA LEU A 35 -9.16 -9.79 7.68
C LEU A 35 -10.50 -10.48 7.98
N GLY A 36 -11.02 -11.21 7.00
CA GLY A 36 -12.30 -11.89 7.08
C GLY A 36 -12.64 -12.60 5.77
N TYR A 37 -13.89 -13.05 5.67
CA TYR A 37 -14.39 -13.77 4.52
C TYR A 37 -15.74 -13.22 4.07
N GLU A 38 -15.89 -13.06 2.76
CA GLU A 38 -17.16 -12.80 2.13
C GLU A 38 -17.95 -14.10 1.96
N ALA A 39 -19.19 -14.11 2.47
CA ALA A 39 -20.10 -15.23 2.32
C ALA A 39 -20.90 -15.11 1.02
N LEU A 40 -20.63 -16.02 0.09
CA LEU A 40 -21.24 -16.06 -1.23
C LEU A 40 -22.21 -17.24 -1.31
N THR A 41 -23.50 -16.91 -1.43
CA THR A 41 -24.57 -17.92 -1.47
C THR A 41 -24.60 -18.67 -2.80
N ARG A 42 -24.83 -19.98 -2.73
CA ARG A 42 -25.14 -20.86 -3.85
C ARG A 42 -26.38 -21.68 -3.54
N GLY A 43 -27.27 -21.82 -4.51
CA GLY A 43 -28.33 -22.83 -4.44
C GLY A 43 -27.78 -24.22 -4.73
N PRO A 44 -28.65 -25.25 -4.77
CA PRO A 44 -28.25 -26.62 -5.06
C PRO A 44 -27.53 -26.74 -6.41
N SER A 45 -26.39 -27.43 -6.46
CA SER A 45 -25.54 -27.53 -7.67
C SER A 45 -26.21 -28.18 -8.87
N ASN A 46 -27.21 -29.03 -8.62
CA ASN A 46 -28.03 -29.70 -9.62
C ASN A 46 -29.32 -28.91 -9.99
N SER A 47 -29.43 -27.64 -9.59
CA SER A 47 -30.58 -26.78 -9.83
C SER A 47 -30.22 -25.58 -10.71
N PRO A 48 -31.12 -25.09 -11.59
CA PRO A 48 -30.92 -23.81 -12.27
C PRO A 48 -30.89 -22.62 -11.31
N LEU A 49 -31.32 -22.82 -10.05
CA LEU A 49 -31.19 -21.84 -8.96
C LEU A 49 -29.84 -21.95 -8.22
N HIS A 50 -28.85 -22.68 -8.76
CA HIS A 50 -27.49 -22.69 -8.22
C HIS A 50 -26.86 -21.30 -8.22
N SER A 51 -27.03 -20.56 -9.33
CA SER A 51 -26.50 -19.20 -9.48
C SER A 51 -27.28 -18.23 -8.58
N PRO A 52 -26.59 -17.38 -7.79
CA PRO A 52 -27.24 -16.39 -6.95
C PRO A 52 -28.11 -15.42 -7.76
N ILE A 53 -27.66 -15.00 -8.95
CA ILE A 53 -28.43 -14.10 -9.81
C ILE A 53 -29.81 -14.68 -10.13
N ALA A 54 -29.85 -15.95 -10.55
CA ALA A 54 -31.11 -16.64 -10.88
C ALA A 54 -31.97 -16.88 -9.63
N LEU A 55 -31.35 -17.28 -8.51
CA LEU A 55 -32.02 -17.54 -7.24
C LEU A 55 -32.73 -16.29 -6.69
N PHE A 56 -32.02 -15.16 -6.64
CA PHE A 56 -32.56 -13.89 -6.12
C PHE A 56 -33.60 -13.29 -7.08
N ALA A 57 -33.43 -13.42 -8.39
CA ALA A 57 -34.43 -12.99 -9.36
C ALA A 57 -35.77 -13.71 -9.16
N VAL A 58 -35.74 -15.04 -8.98
CA VAL A 58 -36.95 -15.84 -8.72
C VAL A 58 -37.57 -15.50 -7.36
N ALA A 59 -36.76 -15.30 -6.31
CA ALA A 59 -37.27 -14.91 -5.00
C ALA A 59 -37.94 -13.53 -5.01
N ARG A 60 -37.40 -12.57 -5.78
CA ARG A 60 -38.01 -11.25 -5.95
C ARG A 60 -39.35 -11.35 -6.70
N GLN A 61 -39.42 -12.13 -7.78
CA GLN A 61 -40.67 -12.39 -8.50
C GLN A 61 -41.74 -13.06 -7.62
N ALA A 62 -41.30 -13.89 -6.66
CA ALA A 62 -42.17 -14.57 -5.71
C ALA A 62 -42.59 -13.72 -4.50
N GLY A 63 -42.03 -12.52 -4.32
CA GLY A 63 -42.23 -11.72 -3.10
C GLY A 63 -41.66 -12.37 -1.83
N ARG A 64 -40.61 -13.21 -1.96
CA ARG A 64 -39.97 -13.96 -0.86
C ARG A 64 -38.49 -13.64 -0.69
N LEU A 65 -38.09 -12.41 -1.06
CA LEU A 65 -36.70 -11.97 -0.99
C LEU A 65 -36.17 -11.96 0.46
N SER A 66 -36.92 -11.37 1.39
CA SER A 66 -36.55 -11.32 2.80
C SER A 66 -36.39 -12.70 3.43
N GLU A 67 -37.27 -13.65 3.09
CA GLU A 67 -37.17 -15.04 3.56
C GLU A 67 -35.90 -15.74 3.02
N LEU A 68 -35.58 -15.52 1.74
CA LEU A 68 -34.35 -16.03 1.15
C LEU A 68 -33.12 -15.43 1.84
N GLU A 69 -33.06 -14.11 2.05
CA GLU A 69 -31.91 -13.49 2.70
C GLU A 69 -31.67 -13.99 4.13
N ILE A 70 -32.74 -14.18 4.91
CA ILE A 70 -32.63 -14.77 6.25
C ILE A 70 -32.02 -16.17 6.16
N ALA A 71 -32.47 -16.99 5.21
CA ALA A 71 -31.92 -18.33 5.00
C ALA A 71 -30.43 -18.29 4.54
N CYS A 72 -30.06 -17.32 3.70
CA CYS A 72 -28.67 -17.09 3.29
C CYS A 72 -27.78 -16.73 4.51
N ARG A 73 -28.21 -15.77 5.33
CA ARG A 73 -27.50 -15.34 6.54
C ARG A 73 -27.37 -16.49 7.54
N GLN A 74 -28.42 -17.30 7.70
CA GLN A 74 -28.40 -18.49 8.54
C GLN A 74 -27.36 -19.51 8.06
N SER A 75 -27.32 -19.78 6.75
CA SER A 75 -26.34 -20.70 6.19
C SER A 75 -24.91 -20.17 6.37
N ALA A 76 -24.68 -18.88 6.12
CA ALA A 76 -23.39 -18.23 6.28
C ALA A 76 -22.88 -18.28 7.73
N CYS A 77 -23.70 -17.85 8.71
CA CYS A 77 -23.30 -17.82 10.12
C CYS A 77 -23.04 -19.22 10.66
N ARG A 78 -23.92 -20.18 10.34
CA ARG A 78 -23.73 -21.59 10.70
C ARG A 78 -22.40 -22.13 10.18
N ARG A 79 -22.14 -21.99 8.88
CA ARG A 79 -20.93 -22.53 8.24
C ARG A 79 -19.65 -21.83 8.72
N PHE A 80 -19.72 -20.52 8.96
CA PHE A 80 -18.61 -19.74 9.50
C PHE A 80 -18.22 -20.22 10.90
N ASN A 81 -19.21 -20.43 11.77
CA ASN A 81 -19.00 -20.95 13.13
C ASN A 81 -18.59 -22.43 13.14
N GLU A 82 -19.23 -23.30 12.37
CA GLU A 82 -18.86 -24.74 12.27
C GLU A 82 -17.40 -24.92 11.89
N GLN A 83 -16.88 -24.07 11.00
CA GLN A 83 -15.50 -24.13 10.55
C GLN A 83 -14.53 -23.38 11.47
N GLN A 84 -15.02 -22.56 12.40
CA GLN A 84 -14.21 -21.69 13.25
C GLN A 84 -13.29 -20.80 12.40
N LEU A 85 -13.87 -20.14 11.40
CA LEU A 85 -13.11 -19.24 10.52
C LEU A 85 -12.63 -18.00 11.29
N PRO A 86 -11.36 -17.58 11.12
CA PRO A 86 -10.83 -16.40 11.80
C PRO A 86 -11.33 -15.09 11.20
N GLY A 87 -11.26 -14.00 11.95
CA GLY A 87 -11.55 -12.66 11.43
C GLY A 87 -13.04 -12.37 11.27
N LYS A 88 -13.38 -11.52 10.30
CA LYS A 88 -14.75 -11.01 10.09
C LYS A 88 -15.55 -11.84 9.10
N LEU A 89 -16.88 -11.83 9.26
CA LEU A 89 -17.85 -12.39 8.31
C LEU A 89 -18.54 -11.24 7.57
N PHE A 90 -18.33 -11.16 6.26
CA PHE A 90 -19.00 -10.18 5.39
C PHE A 90 -20.27 -10.80 4.81
N LEU A 91 -21.40 -10.13 5.05
CA LEU A 91 -22.74 -10.58 4.68
C LEU A 91 -23.39 -9.59 3.71
N ASN A 92 -23.67 -10.08 2.51
CA ASN A 92 -24.45 -9.40 1.50
C ASN A 92 -25.91 -9.17 1.96
N VAL A 93 -26.37 -7.91 1.88
CA VAL A 93 -27.73 -7.48 2.22
C VAL A 93 -28.24 -6.51 1.16
N SER A 94 -29.40 -6.82 0.58
CA SER A 94 -30.07 -5.86 -0.30
C SER A 94 -30.70 -4.72 0.51
N PRO A 95 -30.59 -3.46 0.06
CA PRO A 95 -31.29 -2.34 0.68
C PRO A 95 -32.81 -2.55 0.74
N GLU A 96 -33.39 -3.20 -0.28
CA GLU A 96 -34.83 -3.52 -0.40
C GLU A 96 -35.33 -4.25 0.86
N SER A 97 -34.59 -5.30 1.27
CA SER A 97 -34.90 -6.14 2.43
C SER A 97 -34.83 -5.38 3.76
N LEU A 98 -34.03 -4.31 3.83
CA LEU A 98 -33.94 -3.43 5.01
C LEU A 98 -35.13 -2.47 5.13
N LEU A 99 -35.76 -2.14 4.00
CA LEU A 99 -36.86 -1.16 3.93
C LEU A 99 -38.24 -1.81 3.97
N GLU A 100 -38.34 -3.13 3.86
CA GLU A 100 -39.62 -3.85 3.96
C GLU A 100 -40.29 -3.63 5.33
N ALA A 101 -41.60 -3.34 5.33
CA ALA A 101 -42.37 -3.16 6.57
C ALA A 101 -42.41 -4.42 7.48
N ALA A 102 -42.17 -5.59 6.90
CA ALA A 102 -42.06 -6.86 7.61
C ALA A 102 -40.65 -7.11 8.19
N HIS A 103 -39.68 -6.25 7.89
CA HIS A 103 -38.33 -6.36 8.44
C HIS A 103 -38.38 -6.15 9.95
N GLN A 104 -38.13 -7.23 10.71
CA GLN A 104 -38.05 -7.17 12.16
C GLN A 104 -36.62 -6.81 12.59
N PRO A 105 -36.40 -5.65 13.21
CA PRO A 105 -35.09 -5.29 13.74
C PRO A 105 -34.58 -6.37 14.71
N GLY A 106 -33.30 -6.69 14.63
CA GLY A 106 -32.66 -7.62 15.57
C GLY A 106 -32.69 -9.10 15.19
N ARG A 107 -33.34 -9.50 14.08
CA ARG A 107 -33.36 -10.91 13.66
C ARG A 107 -31.97 -11.45 13.28
N THR A 108 -31.15 -10.63 12.61
CA THR A 108 -29.73 -10.96 12.38
C THR A 108 -28.98 -11.08 13.71
N LEU A 109 -29.23 -10.18 14.67
CA LEU A 109 -28.58 -10.22 15.97
C LEU A 109 -28.93 -11.49 16.75
N GLN A 110 -30.21 -11.88 16.76
CA GLN A 110 -30.65 -13.13 17.38
C GLN A 110 -29.98 -14.35 16.74
N LEU A 111 -29.88 -14.36 15.42
CA LEU A 111 -29.20 -15.41 14.68
C LEU A 111 -27.71 -15.52 15.05
N LEU A 112 -27.02 -14.39 15.20
CA LEU A 112 -25.63 -14.37 15.66
C LEU A 112 -25.50 -14.90 17.10
N GLN A 113 -26.45 -14.57 17.99
CA GLN A 113 -26.48 -15.09 19.36
C GLN A 113 -26.62 -16.61 19.38
N ASP A 114 -27.49 -17.18 18.53
CA ASP A 114 -27.70 -18.62 18.41
C ASP A 114 -26.42 -19.37 17.99
N PHE A 115 -25.56 -18.72 17.18
CA PHE A 115 -24.28 -19.28 16.73
C PHE A 115 -23.06 -18.80 17.53
N GLY A 116 -23.25 -17.96 18.55
CA GLY A 116 -22.14 -17.44 19.37
C GLY A 116 -21.19 -16.48 18.65
N ILE A 117 -21.64 -15.81 17.58
CA ILE A 117 -20.83 -14.87 16.80
C ILE A 117 -21.02 -13.45 17.36
N PRO A 118 -19.96 -12.75 17.79
CA PRO A 118 -20.08 -11.35 18.20
C PRO A 118 -20.48 -10.45 17.02
N PRO A 119 -21.40 -9.49 17.19
CA PRO A 119 -21.77 -8.55 16.12
C PRO A 119 -20.60 -7.76 15.55
N SER A 120 -19.57 -7.47 16.36
CA SER A 120 -18.34 -6.80 15.95
C SER A 120 -17.49 -7.58 14.94
N GLN A 121 -17.73 -8.90 14.81
CA GLN A 121 -17.13 -9.74 13.78
C GLN A 121 -17.91 -9.70 12.46
N VAL A 122 -19.07 -9.07 12.39
CA VAL A 122 -19.91 -9.10 11.18
C VAL A 122 -19.89 -7.75 10.47
N VAL A 123 -19.71 -7.79 9.15
CA VAL A 123 -19.81 -6.65 8.25
C VAL A 123 -21.03 -6.83 7.35
N ILE A 124 -21.89 -5.82 7.30
CA ILE A 124 -23.05 -5.80 6.41
C ILE A 124 -22.65 -5.10 5.12
N GLU A 125 -22.66 -5.83 4.00
CA GLU A 125 -22.39 -5.34 2.65
C GLU A 125 -23.69 -4.93 1.97
N LEU A 126 -23.77 -3.67 1.55
CA LEU A 126 -24.90 -3.15 0.80
C LEU A 126 -24.61 -3.24 -0.69
N THR A 127 -25.46 -3.97 -1.41
CA THR A 127 -25.37 -4.10 -2.87
C THR A 127 -26.11 -2.95 -3.59
N GLU A 128 -25.56 -2.44 -4.69
CA GLU A 128 -26.07 -1.25 -5.41
C GLU A 128 -27.13 -1.58 -6.49
N GLN A 129 -27.64 -2.81 -6.54
CA GLN A 129 -28.41 -3.28 -7.71
C GLN A 129 -29.81 -2.64 -7.86
N THR A 130 -30.31 -1.93 -6.83
CA THR A 130 -31.66 -1.38 -6.83
C THR A 130 -31.65 0.10 -6.42
N PRO A 131 -32.27 1.03 -7.19
CA PRO A 131 -32.39 2.42 -6.81
C PRO A 131 -33.07 2.57 -5.46
N ILE A 132 -32.54 3.46 -4.62
CA ILE A 132 -33.08 3.71 -3.28
C ILE A 132 -33.77 5.07 -3.29
N ASP A 133 -35.09 5.06 -3.05
CA ASP A 133 -35.89 6.28 -3.00
C ASP A 133 -35.88 6.92 -1.60
N ASP A 134 -35.85 6.12 -0.53
CA ASP A 134 -35.89 6.59 0.87
C ASP A 134 -34.56 6.37 1.61
N PHE A 135 -33.66 7.34 1.46
CA PHE A 135 -32.36 7.35 2.13
C PHE A 135 -32.45 7.52 3.65
N GLN A 136 -33.50 8.20 4.16
CA GLN A 136 -33.64 8.43 5.60
C GLN A 136 -33.94 7.12 6.32
N LEU A 137 -34.85 6.31 5.76
CA LEU A 137 -35.16 5.00 6.29
C LEU A 137 -33.94 4.07 6.24
N LEU A 138 -33.18 4.07 5.15
CA LEU A 138 -31.94 3.30 5.05
C LEU A 138 -30.91 3.73 6.11
N GLN A 139 -30.69 5.04 6.26
CA GLN A 139 -29.76 5.56 7.26
C GLN A 139 -30.17 5.18 8.68
N THR A 140 -31.47 5.19 8.98
CA THR A 140 -32.02 4.75 10.27
C THR A 140 -31.76 3.27 10.50
N ALA A 141 -32.02 2.43 9.50
CA ALA A 141 -31.76 0.99 9.58
C ALA A 141 -30.26 0.70 9.84
N LEU A 142 -29.35 1.34 9.09
CA LEU A 142 -27.90 1.15 9.30
C LEU A 142 -27.40 1.71 10.62
N HIS A 143 -28.00 2.79 11.13
CA HIS A 143 -27.69 3.29 12.47
C HIS A 143 -28.02 2.24 13.54
N HIS A 144 -29.14 1.53 13.40
CA HIS A 144 -29.46 0.41 14.28
C HIS A 144 -28.45 -0.74 14.17
N TYR A 145 -28.01 -1.11 12.96
CA TYR A 145 -26.94 -2.10 12.78
C TYR A 145 -25.64 -1.68 13.47
N ARG A 146 -25.23 -0.41 13.32
CA ARG A 146 -24.04 0.11 14.00
C ARG A 146 -24.19 0.09 15.52
N ALA A 147 -25.36 0.49 16.04
CA ALA A 147 -25.64 0.46 17.48
C ALA A 147 -25.62 -0.97 18.05
N MET A 148 -25.93 -1.98 17.24
CA MET A 148 -25.80 -3.39 17.60
C MET A 148 -24.35 -3.92 17.51
N GLY A 149 -23.41 -3.14 16.96
CA GLY A 149 -21.98 -3.47 16.89
C GLY A 149 -21.49 -3.92 15.52
N PHE A 150 -22.34 -3.93 14.49
CA PHE A 150 -21.94 -4.32 13.12
C PHE A 150 -21.13 -3.21 12.43
N SER A 151 -20.21 -3.61 11.55
CA SER A 151 -19.58 -2.70 10.59
C SER A 151 -20.38 -2.67 9.29
N ILE A 152 -20.31 -1.57 8.53
CA ILE A 152 -21.00 -1.41 7.26
C ILE A 152 -19.99 -1.33 6.11
N ALA A 153 -20.28 -2.02 5.02
CA ALA A 153 -19.54 -1.98 3.77
C ALA A 153 -20.45 -1.53 2.62
N LEU A 154 -19.90 -0.76 1.68
CA LEU A 154 -20.55 -0.46 0.41
C LEU A 154 -19.88 -1.30 -0.68
N ASP A 155 -20.67 -2.07 -1.42
CA ASP A 155 -20.19 -2.98 -2.46
C ASP A 155 -20.26 -2.36 -3.87
N ASP A 156 -19.51 -2.92 -4.82
CA ASP A 156 -19.50 -2.56 -6.25
C ASP A 156 -19.32 -1.05 -6.57
N LEU A 157 -18.46 -0.33 -5.82
CA LEU A 157 -18.31 1.11 -6.01
C LEU A 157 -17.86 1.45 -7.44
N GLY A 158 -18.72 2.19 -8.14
CA GLY A 158 -18.46 2.74 -9.49
C GLY A 158 -19.08 1.94 -10.64
N ALA A 159 -19.77 0.83 -10.35
CA ALA A 159 -20.57 0.10 -11.35
C ALA A 159 -22.01 0.66 -11.50
N GLY A 160 -22.53 1.38 -10.47
CA GLY A 160 -23.91 1.88 -10.43
C GLY A 160 -24.09 3.41 -10.45
N TYR A 161 -25.37 3.82 -10.41
CA TYR A 161 -25.81 5.20 -10.64
C TYR A 161 -25.69 6.15 -9.43
N SER A 162 -25.42 5.66 -8.20
CA SER A 162 -25.50 6.49 -6.97
C SER A 162 -24.47 6.15 -5.88
N SER A 163 -23.46 5.33 -6.19
CA SER A 163 -22.37 4.90 -5.30
C SER A 163 -21.74 6.04 -4.47
N LEU A 164 -21.36 7.15 -5.10
CA LEU A 164 -20.73 8.28 -4.39
C LEU A 164 -21.69 9.02 -3.44
N ARG A 165 -22.98 9.10 -3.81
CA ARG A 165 -24.01 9.70 -2.95
C ARG A 165 -24.26 8.82 -1.73
N LEU A 166 -24.42 7.51 -1.95
CA LEU A 166 -24.56 6.54 -0.87
C LEU A 166 -23.35 6.58 0.07
N TRP A 167 -22.14 6.63 -0.47
CA TRP A 167 -20.95 6.79 0.35
C TRP A 167 -21.03 8.03 1.25
N SER A 168 -21.36 9.19 0.69
CA SER A 168 -21.44 10.45 1.44
C SER A 168 -22.43 10.40 2.60
N GLU A 169 -23.63 9.84 2.35
CA GLU A 169 -24.73 9.78 3.32
C GLU A 169 -24.54 8.70 4.39
N LEU A 170 -24.00 7.53 4.00
CA LEU A 170 -23.90 6.37 4.87
C LEU A 170 -22.58 6.33 5.66
N ARG A 171 -21.51 6.93 5.11
CA ARG A 171 -20.15 6.94 5.67
C ARG A 171 -19.73 5.54 6.13
N PRO A 172 -19.63 4.55 5.23
CA PRO A 172 -19.39 3.16 5.58
C PRO A 172 -17.99 2.96 6.17
N ASP A 173 -17.81 1.86 6.89
CA ASP A 173 -16.54 1.44 7.47
C ASP A 173 -15.61 0.84 6.40
N TYR A 174 -16.21 0.18 5.40
CA TYR A 174 -15.52 -0.40 4.24
C TYR A 174 -16.15 0.08 2.92
N VAL A 175 -15.33 0.19 1.88
CA VAL A 175 -15.77 0.42 0.50
C VAL A 175 -15.04 -0.56 -0.38
N LYS A 176 -15.80 -1.33 -1.15
CA LYS A 176 -15.27 -2.29 -2.11
C LYS A 176 -15.24 -1.66 -3.50
N ILE A 177 -14.07 -1.66 -4.14
CA ILE A 177 -13.89 -1.16 -5.51
C ILE A 177 -14.21 -2.30 -6.47
N ASP A 178 -15.18 -2.06 -7.35
CA ASP A 178 -15.60 -3.03 -8.35
C ASP A 178 -14.45 -3.50 -9.25
N ARG A 179 -14.53 -4.77 -9.66
CA ARG A 179 -13.56 -5.43 -10.55
C ARG A 179 -13.27 -4.61 -11.81
N HIS A 180 -14.24 -3.88 -12.36
CA HIS A 180 -14.05 -3.06 -13.57
C HIS A 180 -12.86 -2.11 -13.47
N PHE A 181 -12.61 -1.51 -12.30
CA PHE A 181 -11.50 -0.59 -12.08
C PHE A 181 -10.17 -1.29 -11.80
N ILE A 182 -10.22 -2.56 -11.41
CA ILE A 182 -9.05 -3.34 -11.02
C ILE A 182 -8.48 -4.13 -12.19
N ASP A 183 -9.35 -4.74 -13.00
CA ASP A 183 -8.99 -5.53 -14.18
C ASP A 183 -8.11 -4.71 -15.13
N GLY A 184 -6.86 -5.11 -15.34
CA GLY A 184 -5.92 -4.42 -16.22
C GLY A 184 -5.40 -3.06 -15.72
N ILE A 185 -5.57 -2.71 -14.43
CA ILE A 185 -5.13 -1.41 -13.88
C ILE A 185 -3.64 -1.11 -14.10
N HIS A 186 -2.80 -2.14 -14.18
CA HIS A 186 -1.37 -2.01 -14.45
C HIS A 186 -1.05 -1.45 -15.84
N GLN A 187 -1.99 -1.53 -16.80
CA GLN A 187 -1.83 -1.02 -18.17
C GLN A 187 -2.55 0.31 -18.39
N ASP A 188 -3.48 0.69 -17.51
CA ASP A 188 -4.39 1.81 -17.71
C ASP A 188 -4.14 2.93 -16.69
N ALA A 189 -3.62 4.06 -17.17
CA ALA A 189 -3.35 5.23 -16.34
C ALA A 189 -4.63 5.90 -15.81
N LEU A 190 -5.73 5.84 -16.56
CA LEU A 190 -7.00 6.44 -16.14
C LEU A 190 -7.62 5.63 -14.99
N LYS A 191 -7.57 4.30 -15.05
CA LYS A 191 -8.01 3.44 -13.92
C LYS A 191 -7.20 3.74 -12.65
N ARG A 192 -5.90 3.96 -12.78
CA ARG A 192 -5.04 4.36 -11.65
C ARG A 192 -5.47 5.70 -11.04
N GLU A 193 -5.79 6.71 -11.85
CA GLU A 193 -6.29 7.99 -11.34
C GLU A 193 -7.65 7.86 -10.63
N PHE A 194 -8.56 7.03 -11.16
CA PHE A 194 -9.85 6.76 -10.52
C PHE A 194 -9.69 6.07 -9.15
N VAL A 195 -8.92 4.98 -9.10
CA VAL A 195 -8.65 4.27 -7.84
C VAL A 195 -7.91 5.18 -6.85
N GLY A 196 -6.94 5.98 -7.32
CA GLY A 196 -6.26 6.99 -6.51
C GLY A 196 -7.22 8.01 -5.89
N SER A 197 -8.19 8.49 -6.66
CA SER A 197 -9.23 9.42 -6.18
C SER A 197 -10.14 8.75 -5.13
N ILE A 198 -10.54 7.49 -5.36
CA ILE A 198 -11.33 6.71 -4.38
C ILE A 198 -10.56 6.57 -3.06
N LEU A 199 -9.26 6.24 -3.12
CA LEU A 199 -8.40 6.15 -1.95
C LEU A 199 -8.34 7.47 -1.16
N GLN A 200 -8.27 8.61 -1.84
CA GLN A 200 -8.29 9.93 -1.19
C GLN A 200 -9.62 10.19 -0.47
N ILE A 201 -10.76 9.90 -1.13
CA ILE A 201 -12.10 10.05 -0.54
C ILE A 201 -12.26 9.11 0.67
N ALA A 202 -11.76 7.88 0.57
CA ALA A 202 -11.77 6.91 1.66
C ALA A 202 -10.92 7.34 2.86
N LYS A 203 -9.77 7.97 2.60
CA LYS A 203 -8.96 8.58 3.65
C LYS A 203 -9.71 9.71 4.37
N ALA A 204 -10.37 10.59 3.63
CA ALA A 204 -11.13 11.70 4.19
C ALA A 204 -12.36 11.24 4.99
N SER A 205 -13.05 10.21 4.52
CA SER A 205 -14.25 9.63 5.16
C SER A 205 -13.95 8.59 6.24
N ARG A 206 -12.67 8.21 6.41
CA ARG A 206 -12.20 7.13 7.31
C ARG A 206 -12.73 5.72 6.95
N ALA A 207 -13.15 5.50 5.71
CA ALA A 207 -13.54 4.18 5.18
C ALA A 207 -12.31 3.38 4.69
N GLN A 208 -12.21 2.08 5.01
CA GLN A 208 -11.16 1.21 4.48
C GLN A 208 -11.54 0.74 3.07
N VAL A 209 -10.57 0.71 2.16
CA VAL A 209 -10.81 0.30 0.77
C VAL A 209 -10.42 -1.15 0.59
N ILE A 210 -11.31 -1.94 -0.01
CA ILE A 210 -11.08 -3.31 -0.45
C ILE A 210 -11.06 -3.29 -1.98
N ALA A 211 -9.95 -3.69 -2.60
CA ALA A 211 -9.90 -3.85 -4.06
C ALA A 211 -10.31 -5.28 -4.44
N GLU A 212 -11.28 -5.40 -5.36
CA GLU A 212 -11.83 -6.68 -5.77
C GLU A 212 -11.43 -7.14 -7.17
N GLY A 213 -11.56 -8.45 -7.40
CA GLY A 213 -11.39 -9.02 -8.73
C GLY A 213 -9.94 -9.06 -9.19
N ILE A 214 -8.98 -9.08 -8.26
CA ILE A 214 -7.55 -9.20 -8.57
C ILE A 214 -7.27 -10.61 -9.10
N GLU A 215 -6.78 -10.69 -10.33
CA GLU A 215 -6.48 -11.97 -11.00
C GLU A 215 -5.00 -12.08 -11.39
N LEU A 216 -4.30 -10.96 -11.51
CA LEU A 216 -2.91 -10.90 -11.97
C LEU A 216 -1.94 -10.34 -10.90
N PRO A 217 -0.71 -10.89 -10.76
CA PRO A 217 0.30 -10.34 -9.86
C PRO A 217 0.64 -8.87 -10.11
N GLU A 218 0.59 -8.43 -11.37
CA GLU A 218 0.87 -7.05 -11.79
C GLU A 218 -0.20 -6.07 -11.28
N GLU A 219 -1.47 -6.50 -11.24
CA GLU A 219 -2.56 -5.71 -10.65
C GLU A 219 -2.35 -5.54 -9.14
N LEU A 220 -1.98 -6.63 -8.46
CA LEU A 220 -1.69 -6.60 -7.03
C LEU A 220 -0.51 -5.69 -6.71
N ALA A 221 0.56 -5.73 -7.51
CA ALA A 221 1.72 -4.87 -7.34
C ALA A 221 1.33 -3.38 -7.42
N VAL A 222 0.60 -2.99 -8.47
CA VAL A 222 0.14 -1.61 -8.65
C VAL A 222 -0.80 -1.16 -7.53
N LEU A 223 -1.75 -2.00 -7.11
CA LEU A 223 -2.63 -1.67 -5.98
C LEU A 223 -1.87 -1.49 -4.66
N THR A 224 -0.84 -2.32 -4.44
CA THR A 224 0.04 -2.22 -3.27
C THR A 224 0.83 -0.91 -3.28
N GLU A 225 1.37 -0.52 -4.44
CA GLU A 225 2.08 0.76 -4.63
C GLU A 225 1.18 1.97 -4.40
N MET A 226 -0.08 1.89 -4.86
CA MET A 226 -1.09 2.92 -4.64
C MET A 226 -1.55 3.01 -3.18
N GLY A 227 -1.19 2.05 -2.34
CA GLY A 227 -1.49 2.04 -0.90
C GLY A 227 -2.82 1.36 -0.54
N VAL A 228 -3.36 0.51 -1.42
CA VAL A 228 -4.46 -0.39 -1.06
C VAL A 228 -3.92 -1.47 -0.12
N ASP A 229 -4.54 -1.61 1.07
CA ASP A 229 -4.13 -2.63 2.04
C ASP A 229 -5.01 -3.88 2.01
N LEU A 230 -6.31 -3.72 1.74
CA LEU A 230 -7.26 -4.84 1.75
C LEU A 230 -7.57 -5.27 0.32
N VAL A 231 -7.44 -6.56 0.07
CA VAL A 231 -7.50 -7.12 -1.28
C VAL A 231 -8.28 -8.43 -1.31
N GLN A 232 -9.01 -8.65 -2.40
CA GLN A 232 -9.78 -9.85 -2.68
C GLN A 232 -9.73 -10.16 -4.18
N GLY A 233 -9.58 -11.43 -4.54
CA GLY A 233 -9.52 -11.83 -5.94
C GLY A 233 -9.08 -13.28 -6.13
N TYR A 234 -9.25 -13.81 -7.34
CA TYR A 234 -8.91 -15.20 -7.64
C TYR A 234 -7.42 -15.50 -7.57
N LEU A 235 -6.57 -14.49 -7.72
CA LEU A 235 -5.13 -14.62 -7.47
C LEU A 235 -4.84 -15.06 -6.03
N LEU A 236 -5.63 -14.54 -5.08
CA LEU A 236 -5.45 -14.73 -3.64
C LEU A 236 -6.31 -15.88 -3.09
N GLY A 237 -7.42 -16.20 -3.75
CA GLY A 237 -8.29 -17.29 -3.35
C GLY A 237 -9.65 -17.20 -4.03
N ARG A 238 -10.11 -18.32 -4.61
CA ARG A 238 -11.48 -18.43 -5.13
C ARG A 238 -12.48 -18.69 -3.99
N PRO A 239 -13.76 -18.33 -4.17
CA PRO A 239 -14.82 -18.74 -3.26
C PRO A 239 -14.86 -20.25 -3.13
N GLN A 240 -14.75 -20.77 -1.91
CA GLN A 240 -14.74 -22.21 -1.66
C GLN A 240 -15.43 -22.55 -0.33
N GLU A 241 -15.91 -23.79 -0.21
CA GLU A 241 -16.63 -24.23 1.01
C GLU A 241 -15.72 -24.25 2.25
N HIS A 242 -14.45 -24.58 2.06
CA HIS A 242 -13.43 -24.66 3.11
C HIS A 242 -12.28 -23.70 2.77
N PRO A 243 -12.41 -22.40 3.07
CA PRO A 243 -11.45 -21.39 2.65
C PRO A 243 -10.08 -21.59 3.36
N PRO A 244 -9.00 -21.10 2.74
CA PRO A 244 -7.69 -21.06 3.41
C PRO A 244 -7.77 -20.18 4.66
N ARG A 245 -6.98 -20.52 5.68
CA ARG A 245 -6.96 -19.80 6.97
C ARG A 245 -5.67 -19.01 7.21
N ASP A 246 -4.66 -19.25 6.37
CA ASP A 246 -3.37 -18.61 6.45
C ASP A 246 -3.15 -17.76 5.20
N ALA A 247 -3.04 -16.44 5.37
CA ALA A 247 -2.78 -15.52 4.28
C ALA A 247 -1.38 -15.71 3.67
N ARG A 248 -0.39 -16.20 4.44
CA ARG A 248 0.99 -16.34 3.97
C ARG A 248 1.11 -17.33 2.82
N ALA A 249 0.23 -18.34 2.78
CA ALA A 249 0.17 -19.31 1.70
C ALA A 249 -0.48 -18.75 0.42
N LEU A 250 -1.21 -17.63 0.52
CA LEU A 250 -1.99 -17.02 -0.55
C LEU A 250 -1.30 -15.83 -1.21
N MET A 251 -0.36 -15.21 -0.48
CA MET A 251 0.40 -14.07 -0.99
C MET A 251 1.53 -14.54 -1.92
N PRO A 252 1.79 -13.82 -3.02
CA PRO A 252 2.98 -14.07 -3.82
C PRO A 252 4.23 -13.99 -2.94
N LYS A 253 5.17 -14.92 -3.12
CA LYS A 253 6.47 -14.86 -2.45
C LYS A 253 7.21 -13.63 -2.97
N HIS A 254 7.26 -12.57 -2.18
CA HIS A 254 8.17 -11.46 -2.46
C HIS A 254 9.59 -11.96 -2.24
N ASP A 255 10.41 -11.94 -3.30
CA ASP A 255 11.86 -12.04 -3.17
C ASP A 255 12.33 -10.88 -2.29
N SER A 256 12.71 -11.21 -1.07
CA SER A 256 13.15 -10.27 -0.02
C SER A 256 14.54 -9.68 -0.28
N SER A 257 15.00 -9.63 -1.54
CA SER A 257 16.37 -9.29 -1.92
C SER A 257 16.53 -7.88 -2.51
N SER A 258 15.45 -7.15 -2.79
CA SER A 258 15.52 -5.77 -3.27
C SER A 258 15.25 -4.76 -2.15
N VAL A 259 16.28 -4.48 -1.34
CA VAL A 259 16.27 -3.26 -0.52
C VAL A 259 16.28 -2.08 -1.50
N ALA A 260 15.24 -1.24 -1.45
CA ALA A 260 15.15 -0.10 -2.35
C ALA A 260 16.33 0.86 -2.14
N LEU A 261 16.97 1.30 -3.23
CA LEU A 261 18.07 2.27 -3.16
C LEU A 261 17.64 3.60 -2.51
N ASN A 262 16.33 3.89 -2.56
CA ASN A 262 15.67 5.04 -1.94
C ASN A 262 15.25 4.82 -0.48
N ASP A 263 15.25 3.59 0.03
CA ASP A 263 15.01 3.37 1.45
C ASP A 263 16.33 3.69 2.16
N GLU A 264 16.40 4.90 2.72
CA GLU A 264 17.16 5.11 3.94
C GLU A 264 16.57 4.13 4.96
N GLY A 265 17.07 2.89 4.96
CA GLY A 265 16.73 1.90 5.96
C GLY A 265 17.16 2.44 7.31
N SER A 266 16.32 3.28 7.91
CA SER A 266 16.49 3.69 9.29
C SER A 266 16.31 2.41 10.09
N ASP A 267 17.41 1.97 10.69
CA ASP A 267 17.40 0.86 11.62
C ASP A 267 16.30 1.08 12.65
N LEU A 268 15.37 0.13 12.77
CA LEU A 268 14.26 0.21 13.74
C LEU A 268 14.80 0.23 15.19
N SER A 269 16.11 0.02 15.39
CA SER A 269 16.80 0.25 16.66
C SER A 269 16.53 1.63 17.27
N ALA A 270 16.33 2.68 16.46
CA ALA A 270 15.99 4.02 16.96
C ALA A 270 14.59 4.09 17.62
N LEU A 271 13.72 3.12 17.34
CA LEU A 271 12.38 2.99 17.91
C LEU A 271 12.35 2.05 19.11
N LEU A 272 13.43 1.29 19.35
CA LEU A 272 13.48 0.28 20.39
C LEU A 272 13.55 0.94 21.77
N ASN A 273 12.49 0.75 22.53
CA ASN A 273 12.45 1.05 23.95
C ASN A 273 12.64 -0.25 24.73
N ASP A 274 13.79 -0.39 25.38
CA ASP A 274 14.08 -1.51 26.25
C ASP A 274 13.18 -1.45 27.48
N GLN A 275 12.18 -2.34 27.50
CA GLN A 275 11.22 -2.45 28.59
C GLN A 275 11.06 -3.92 29.00
N PRO A 276 10.93 -4.20 30.30
CA PRO A 276 10.76 -5.56 30.78
C PRO A 276 9.43 -6.13 30.29
N ALA A 277 9.44 -7.40 29.90
CA ALA A 277 8.22 -8.17 29.63
C ALA A 277 7.89 -9.08 30.82
N VAL A 278 6.66 -9.59 30.86
CA VAL A 278 6.20 -10.50 31.93
C VAL A 278 5.74 -11.84 31.37
N PRO A 279 5.99 -12.97 32.04
CA PRO A 279 5.40 -14.26 31.68
C PRO A 279 3.86 -14.25 31.74
N ARG A 280 3.18 -15.03 30.88
CA ARG A 280 1.71 -15.10 30.79
C ARG A 280 0.97 -15.55 32.06
N ASP A 281 1.67 -16.23 32.96
CA ASP A 281 1.16 -16.72 34.25
C ASP A 281 1.39 -15.72 35.40
N THR A 282 2.07 -14.59 35.14
CA THR A 282 2.35 -13.54 36.13
C THR A 282 1.06 -13.08 36.79
N PRO A 283 0.98 -13.04 38.15
CA PRO A 283 -0.19 -12.54 38.84
C PRO A 283 -0.51 -11.09 38.47
N THR A 284 -1.79 -10.80 38.25
CA THR A 284 -2.27 -9.46 37.87
C THR A 284 -1.80 -8.37 38.85
N ALA A 285 -1.75 -8.68 40.16
CA ALA A 285 -1.26 -7.77 41.18
C ALA A 285 0.21 -7.34 40.98
N THR A 286 1.07 -8.25 40.49
CA THR A 286 2.48 -7.97 40.20
C THR A 286 2.62 -7.01 39.03
N VAL A 287 1.82 -7.20 37.98
CA VAL A 287 1.77 -6.31 36.81
C VAL A 287 1.26 -4.92 37.19
N LEU A 288 0.23 -4.85 38.04
CA LEU A 288 -0.27 -3.58 38.58
C LEU A 288 0.78 -2.84 39.40
N GLU A 289 1.54 -3.56 40.23
CA GLU A 289 2.64 -2.99 41.02
C GLU A 289 3.77 -2.49 40.12
N ALA A 290 4.08 -3.18 39.02
CA ALA A 290 5.06 -2.70 38.03
C ALA A 290 4.63 -1.34 37.45
N PHE A 291 3.37 -1.19 37.02
CA PHE A 291 2.83 0.10 36.56
C PHE A 291 2.82 1.17 37.65
N ARG A 292 2.58 0.82 38.92
CA ARG A 292 2.65 1.79 40.03
C ARG A 292 4.06 2.30 40.28
N ARG A 293 5.06 1.41 40.20
CA ARG A 293 6.47 1.76 40.43
C ARG A 293 7.06 2.62 39.31
N GLN A 294 6.65 2.39 38.07
CA GLN A 294 7.15 3.13 36.90
C GLN A 294 6.03 3.95 36.28
N ALA A 295 6.01 5.26 36.56
CA ALA A 295 4.99 6.17 36.06
C ALA A 295 4.97 6.30 34.53
N ASN A 296 6.12 6.11 33.88
CA ASN A 296 6.32 6.16 32.43
C ASN A 296 6.04 4.82 31.73
N LEU A 297 5.77 3.75 32.48
CA LEU A 297 5.39 2.45 31.93
C LEU A 297 3.90 2.47 31.60
N ASN A 298 3.59 2.48 30.30
CA ASN A 298 2.21 2.56 29.79
C ASN A 298 1.70 1.22 29.27
N SER A 299 2.61 0.34 28.85
CA SER A 299 2.32 -0.99 28.37
C SER A 299 3.36 -2.01 28.85
N LEU A 300 3.01 -3.28 28.83
CA LEU A 300 3.89 -4.41 29.12
C LEU A 300 3.60 -5.54 28.14
N ALA A 301 4.64 -6.06 27.49
CA ALA A 301 4.54 -7.28 26.70
C ALA A 301 4.37 -8.50 27.61
N VAL A 302 3.57 -9.46 27.16
CA VAL A 302 3.33 -10.73 27.83
C VAL A 302 3.93 -11.86 27.00
N LEU A 303 4.81 -12.65 27.59
CA LEU A 303 5.54 -13.72 26.89
C LEU A 303 5.02 -15.11 27.23
N ASP A 304 5.12 -16.01 26.27
CA ASP A 304 4.97 -17.45 26.50
C ASP A 304 6.24 -18.09 27.08
N GLU A 305 6.23 -19.41 27.24
CA GLU A 305 7.35 -20.18 27.80
C GLU A 305 8.59 -20.17 26.90
N GLN A 306 8.42 -19.86 25.61
CA GLN A 306 9.47 -19.79 24.61
C GLN A 306 10.06 -18.37 24.49
N GLY A 307 9.56 -17.41 25.27
CA GLY A 307 9.99 -16.01 25.22
C GLY A 307 9.41 -15.24 24.02
N GLN A 308 8.38 -15.79 23.36
CA GLN A 308 7.69 -15.11 22.27
C GLN A 308 6.52 -14.28 22.82
N PRO A 309 6.24 -13.11 22.23
CA PRO A 309 5.08 -12.32 22.59
C PRO A 309 3.77 -13.10 22.34
N CYS A 310 2.92 -13.17 23.35
CA CYS A 310 1.58 -13.78 23.25
C CYS A 310 0.45 -12.83 23.68
N GLY A 311 0.79 -11.63 24.15
CA GLY A 311 -0.17 -10.57 24.44
C GLY A 311 0.51 -9.27 24.85
N ILE A 312 -0.29 -8.22 25.01
CA ILE A 312 0.13 -6.92 25.55
C ILE A 312 -0.88 -6.44 26.61
N VAL A 313 -0.40 -5.73 27.61
CA VAL A 313 -1.24 -5.15 28.67
C VAL A 313 -1.01 -3.65 28.69
N HIS A 314 -2.08 -2.87 28.55
CA HIS A 314 -2.03 -1.42 28.71
C HIS A 314 -2.47 -1.01 30.11
N ARG A 315 -1.80 0.00 30.67
CA ARG A 315 -2.08 0.55 32.00
C ARG A 315 -3.53 1.01 32.14
N HIS A 316 -4.06 1.70 31.14
CA HIS A 316 -5.44 2.19 31.16
C HIS A 316 -6.44 1.04 31.18
N SER A 317 -6.28 0.04 30.30
CA SER A 317 -7.20 -1.10 30.17
C SER A 317 -7.22 -1.94 31.45
N LEU A 318 -6.03 -2.15 32.03
CA LEU A 318 -5.92 -2.87 33.29
C LEU A 318 -6.55 -2.07 34.44
N SER A 319 -6.34 -0.76 34.50
CA SER A 319 -6.93 0.10 35.53
C SER A 319 -8.46 0.12 35.43
N ASP A 320 -9.00 0.31 34.22
CA ASP A 320 -10.44 0.32 33.97
C ASP A 320 -11.12 -1.02 34.30
N ALA A 321 -10.46 -2.13 33.99
CA ALA A 321 -10.94 -3.46 34.35
C ALA A 321 -11.03 -3.65 35.88
N LEU A 322 -10.09 -3.06 36.63
CA LEU A 322 -9.99 -3.18 38.09
C LEU A 322 -10.83 -2.13 38.85
N LEU A 323 -11.24 -1.03 38.21
CA LEU A 323 -12.17 -0.05 38.79
C LEU A 323 -13.59 -0.60 38.95
N LYS A 324 -13.92 -1.73 38.31
CA LYS A 324 -15.20 -2.40 38.48
C LYS A 324 -15.35 -2.95 39.92
N PRO A 325 -16.54 -2.89 40.55
CA PRO A 325 -16.75 -3.41 41.90
C PRO A 325 -16.27 -4.85 42.06
N PHE A 326 -15.55 -5.14 43.15
CA PHE A 326 -14.97 -6.46 43.49
C PHE A 326 -13.94 -7.04 42.49
N ALA A 327 -13.60 -6.32 41.41
CA ALA A 327 -12.68 -6.82 40.38
C ALA A 327 -11.25 -6.98 40.92
N THR A 328 -10.77 -6.05 41.75
CA THR A 328 -9.43 -6.11 42.33
C THR A 328 -9.19 -7.41 43.11
N ASP A 329 -10.10 -7.77 44.02
CA ASP A 329 -9.97 -8.99 44.81
C ASP A 329 -10.15 -10.26 43.96
N LEU A 330 -11.00 -10.20 42.93
CA LEU A 330 -11.29 -11.31 42.04
C LEU A 330 -10.15 -11.64 41.06
N PHE A 331 -9.42 -10.62 40.59
CA PHE A 331 -8.41 -10.76 39.55
C PHE A 331 -6.97 -10.64 40.05
N ALA A 332 -6.70 -10.07 41.22
CA ALA A 332 -5.34 -9.86 41.73
C ALA A 332 -4.42 -11.10 41.68
N ARG A 333 -4.95 -12.28 42.03
CA ARG A 333 -4.21 -13.56 42.01
C ARG A 333 -4.30 -14.33 40.69
N LYS A 334 -5.15 -13.89 39.76
CA LYS A 334 -5.31 -14.54 38.46
C LYS A 334 -4.14 -14.16 37.54
N PRO A 335 -3.75 -15.07 36.63
CA PRO A 335 -2.69 -14.79 35.67
C PRO A 335 -3.10 -13.66 34.74
N ILE A 336 -2.13 -12.82 34.36
CA ILE A 336 -2.35 -11.65 33.51
C ILE A 336 -2.91 -12.03 32.13
N SER A 337 -2.66 -13.26 31.67
CA SER A 337 -3.23 -13.81 30.44
C SER A 337 -4.76 -13.79 30.35
N ARG A 338 -5.49 -13.57 31.45
CA ARG A 338 -6.96 -13.38 31.42
C ARG A 338 -7.40 -11.95 31.15
N LEU A 339 -6.51 -10.98 31.26
CA LEU A 339 -6.79 -9.55 31.10
C LEU A 339 -5.91 -8.88 30.04
N MET A 340 -4.91 -9.59 29.50
CA MET A 340 -4.10 -9.11 28.38
C MET A 340 -4.94 -9.05 27.09
N ASN A 341 -4.51 -8.18 26.18
CA ASN A 341 -4.99 -8.18 24.81
C ASN A 341 -4.13 -9.14 23.97
N ASP A 342 -4.75 -10.09 23.30
CA ASP A 342 -4.11 -11.03 22.38
C ASP A 342 -4.05 -10.51 20.93
N ASP A 343 -4.80 -9.45 20.62
CA ASP A 343 -4.63 -8.67 19.38
C ASP A 343 -3.68 -7.50 19.61
N PHE A 344 -2.39 -7.74 19.36
CA PHE A 344 -1.31 -6.75 19.47
C PHE A 344 -0.51 -6.68 18.17
N LEU A 345 0.14 -5.53 17.94
CA LEU A 345 1.05 -5.37 16.80
C LEU A 345 2.46 -5.83 17.20
N ALA A 346 2.98 -6.82 16.48
CA ALA A 346 4.38 -7.23 16.54
C ALA A 346 5.09 -6.83 15.25
N VAL A 347 6.25 -6.19 15.40
CA VAL A 347 7.10 -5.69 14.33
C VAL A 347 8.46 -6.35 14.42
N GLU A 348 8.90 -6.96 13.34
CA GLU A 348 10.20 -7.61 13.28
C GLU A 348 11.28 -6.56 12.98
N MET A 349 12.43 -6.63 13.66
CA MET A 349 13.54 -5.66 13.52
C MET A 349 14.06 -5.56 12.08
N SER A 350 13.87 -6.60 11.26
CA SER A 350 14.24 -6.61 9.84
C SER A 350 13.27 -5.86 8.92
N GLN A 351 12.10 -5.43 9.41
CA GLN A 351 11.14 -4.65 8.63
C GLN A 351 11.63 -3.21 8.43
N SER A 352 11.26 -2.58 7.32
CA SER A 352 11.59 -1.17 7.09
C SER A 352 10.62 -0.22 7.80
N LEU A 353 11.07 0.99 8.12
CA LEU A 353 10.21 2.01 8.75
C LEU A 353 8.93 2.29 7.95
N GLN A 354 9.00 2.23 6.62
CA GLN A 354 7.83 2.37 5.77
C GLN A 354 6.81 1.24 5.97
N GLN A 355 7.29 -0.01 6.09
CA GLN A 355 6.43 -1.16 6.38
C GLN A 355 5.75 -1.03 7.74
N VAL A 356 6.51 -0.60 8.76
CA VAL A 356 5.97 -0.32 10.11
C VAL A 356 4.94 0.80 10.08
N SER A 357 5.21 1.88 9.34
CA SER A 357 4.27 2.99 9.16
C SER A 357 2.94 2.54 8.55
N ARG A 358 2.99 1.66 7.54
CA ARG A 358 1.80 1.09 6.90
C ARG A 358 1.00 0.23 7.88
N LEU A 359 1.67 -0.65 8.64
CA LEU A 359 1.06 -1.48 9.69
C LEU A 359 0.36 -0.64 10.77
N ILE A 360 1.01 0.43 11.20
CA ILE A 360 0.42 1.36 12.19
C ILE A 360 -0.78 2.06 11.58
N THR A 361 -0.67 2.59 10.36
CA THR A 361 -1.74 3.36 9.73
C THR A 361 -2.98 2.49 9.42
N SER A 362 -2.79 1.22 9.07
CA SER A 362 -3.89 0.27 8.85
C SER A 362 -4.66 -0.03 10.14
N ARG A 363 -3.95 -0.17 11.28
CA ARG A 363 -4.55 -0.39 12.61
C ARG A 363 -5.05 0.88 13.30
N ALA A 364 -4.48 2.05 12.99
CA ALA A 364 -4.70 3.32 13.68
C ALA A 364 -6.17 3.80 13.68
N ARG A 365 -7.04 3.32 12.77
CA ARG A 365 -8.43 3.76 12.78
C ARG A 365 -9.26 3.23 13.94
N GLN A 366 -8.81 2.17 14.60
CA GLN A 366 -9.50 1.61 15.75
C GLN A 366 -8.82 1.97 17.09
N ARG A 367 -7.49 2.10 17.14
CA ARG A 367 -6.72 2.38 18.39
C ARG A 367 -5.36 3.06 18.11
N ILE A 368 -5.31 4.39 18.06
CA ILE A 368 -4.11 5.18 17.70
C ILE A 368 -3.01 5.14 18.78
N GLU A 369 -3.36 4.80 20.02
CA GLU A 369 -2.51 5.01 21.21
C GLU A 369 -1.68 3.78 21.64
N GLU A 370 -1.71 2.68 20.89
CA GLU A 370 -1.07 1.44 21.34
C GLU A 370 0.43 1.40 21.00
N ASP A 371 1.25 1.15 22.01
CA ASP A 371 2.63 0.69 21.84
C ASP A 371 2.63 -0.65 21.09
N PHE A 372 3.65 -0.89 20.27
CA PHE A 372 3.83 -2.15 19.54
C PHE A 372 5.04 -2.90 20.05
N ILE A 373 5.05 -4.22 19.85
CA ILE A 373 6.14 -5.09 20.27
C ILE A 373 7.16 -5.19 19.15
N ILE A 374 8.45 -5.03 19.48
CA ILE A 374 9.55 -5.24 18.55
C ILE A 374 10.16 -6.62 18.80
N THR A 375 10.31 -7.41 17.75
CA THR A 375 10.83 -8.77 17.80
C THR A 375 12.10 -8.95 16.98
N LEU A 376 12.91 -9.95 17.37
CA LEU A 376 14.01 -10.48 16.58
C LEU A 376 13.86 -11.99 16.47
N ASN A 377 13.69 -12.51 15.26
CA ASN A 377 13.33 -13.89 14.95
C ASN A 377 12.11 -14.38 15.76
N GLY A 378 11.12 -13.50 15.96
CA GLY A 378 9.92 -13.77 16.76
C GLY A 378 10.12 -13.74 18.28
N GLY A 379 11.35 -13.62 18.78
CA GLY A 379 11.62 -13.39 20.20
C GLY A 379 11.41 -11.92 20.58
N TYR A 380 10.92 -11.66 21.79
CA TYR A 380 10.74 -10.30 22.29
C TYR A 380 12.09 -9.57 22.43
N LEU A 381 12.16 -8.33 21.93
CA LEU A 381 13.32 -7.46 22.08
C LEU A 381 12.99 -6.18 22.87
N GLY A 382 11.79 -5.63 22.71
CA GLY A 382 11.36 -4.41 23.39
C GLY A 382 10.03 -3.90 22.87
N LEU A 383 9.72 -2.65 23.20
CA LEU A 383 8.52 -1.95 22.74
C LEU A 383 8.88 -0.80 21.82
N GLY A 384 8.00 -0.45 20.90
CA GLY A 384 8.06 0.75 20.07
C GLY A 384 6.80 1.58 20.24
N ARG A 385 6.91 2.90 20.05
CA ARG A 385 5.75 3.80 20.15
C ARG A 385 5.42 4.37 18.79
N VAL A 386 4.12 4.47 18.50
CA VAL A 386 3.62 5.06 17.24
C VAL A 386 4.13 6.49 17.05
N ILE A 387 4.20 7.29 18.13
CA ILE A 387 4.70 8.67 18.06
C ILE A 387 6.17 8.75 17.65
N ASP A 388 6.99 7.77 18.05
CA ASP A 388 8.41 7.73 17.68
C ASP A 388 8.56 7.40 16.19
N VAL A 389 7.71 6.52 15.64
CA VAL A 389 7.63 6.25 14.20
C VAL A 389 7.29 7.51 13.44
N LEU A 390 6.25 8.25 13.87
CA LEU A 390 5.85 9.51 13.23
C LEU A 390 6.95 10.57 13.31
N LYS A 391 7.64 10.66 14.45
CA LYS A 391 8.76 11.58 14.63
C LYS A 391 9.92 11.23 13.68
N LEU A 392 10.29 9.96 13.60
CA LEU A 392 11.36 9.49 12.72
C LEU A 392 11.02 9.71 11.25
N ILE A 393 9.79 9.40 10.81
CA ILE A 393 9.32 9.70 9.45
C ILE A 393 9.38 11.20 9.17
N THR A 394 8.98 12.04 10.13
CA THR A 394 9.01 13.50 9.99
C THR A 394 10.44 14.01 9.86
N GLU A 395 11.36 13.51 10.69
CA GLU A 395 12.78 13.85 10.62
C GLU A 395 13.38 13.45 9.27
N LEU A 396 13.09 12.24 8.77
CA LEU A 396 13.50 11.79 7.45
C LEU A 396 12.92 12.67 6.34
N LYS A 397 11.64 13.05 6.41
CA LYS A 397 11.02 13.96 5.44
C LYS A 397 11.64 15.35 5.45
N ILE A 398 11.98 15.88 6.63
CA ILE A 398 12.69 17.15 6.76
C ILE A 398 14.09 17.05 6.16
N GLN A 399 14.82 15.96 6.41
CA GLN A 399 16.14 15.73 5.83
C GLN A 399 16.06 15.61 4.30
N GLN A 400 15.12 14.84 3.77
CA GLN A 400 14.87 14.73 2.32
C GLN A 400 14.58 16.09 1.70
N ALA A 401 13.67 16.87 2.28
CA ALA A 401 13.34 18.21 1.79
C ALA A 401 14.53 19.17 1.87
N ARG A 402 15.34 19.09 2.94
CA ARG A 402 16.54 19.94 3.11
C ARG A 402 17.58 19.71 2.02
N TYR A 403 17.72 18.47 1.55
CA TYR A 403 18.71 18.10 0.55
C TYR A 403 18.15 17.91 -0.86
N ALA A 404 16.85 18.15 -1.06
CA ALA A 404 16.25 18.15 -2.38
C ALA A 404 16.61 19.43 -3.15
N ASN A 405 16.67 19.32 -4.48
CA ASN A 405 16.73 20.48 -5.33
C ASN A 405 15.42 21.29 -5.20
N PRO A 406 15.47 22.61 -4.96
CA PRO A 406 14.28 23.41 -4.64
C PRO A 406 13.29 23.52 -5.79
N LEU A 407 13.73 23.33 -7.04
CA LEU A 407 12.88 23.41 -8.22
C LEU A 407 12.25 22.06 -8.53
N THR A 408 13.07 21.03 -8.72
CA THR A 408 12.59 19.71 -9.19
C THR A 408 12.15 18.78 -8.06
N LEU A 409 12.44 19.13 -6.80
CA LEU A 409 12.26 18.30 -5.61
C LEU A 409 13.01 16.95 -5.64
N LEU A 410 13.85 16.74 -6.66
CA LEU A 410 14.70 15.56 -6.75
C LEU A 410 15.82 15.60 -5.71
N PRO A 411 16.30 14.44 -5.24
CA PRO A 411 17.47 14.35 -4.38
C PRO A 411 18.67 15.15 -4.91
N GLY A 412 19.25 16.02 -4.08
CA GLY A 412 20.43 16.81 -4.42
C GLY A 412 21.76 16.11 -4.08
N ASN A 413 22.82 16.90 -3.97
CA ASN A 413 24.21 16.38 -3.88
C ASN A 413 24.46 15.43 -2.70
N VAL A 414 23.89 15.70 -1.53
CA VAL A 414 24.12 14.84 -0.34
C VAL A 414 23.50 13.44 -0.50
N PRO A 415 22.19 13.31 -0.82
CA PRO A 415 21.59 12.03 -1.17
C PRO A 415 22.27 11.30 -2.33
N ILE A 416 22.70 12.04 -3.37
CA ILE A 416 23.42 11.47 -4.51
C ILE A 416 24.71 10.78 -4.03
N GLN A 417 25.51 11.47 -3.21
CA GLN A 417 26.77 10.93 -2.70
C GLN A 417 26.57 9.71 -1.78
N GLN A 418 25.52 9.74 -0.96
CA GLN A 418 25.11 8.60 -0.13
C GLN A 418 24.68 7.40 -0.96
N CYS A 419 23.91 7.62 -2.03
CA CYS A 419 23.50 6.58 -2.97
C CYS A 419 24.72 5.89 -3.61
N LEU A 420 25.65 6.68 -4.18
CA LEU A 420 26.87 6.15 -4.81
C LEU A 420 27.74 5.37 -3.81
N THR A 421 27.87 5.88 -2.58
CA THR A 421 28.62 5.18 -1.52
C THR A 421 27.98 3.84 -1.16
N ARG A 422 26.65 3.79 -1.07
CA ARG A 422 25.90 2.56 -0.77
C ARG A 422 26.03 1.53 -1.88
N LEU A 423 26.00 1.94 -3.14
CA LEU A 423 26.19 1.05 -4.30
C LEU A 423 27.56 0.36 -4.24
N LEU A 424 28.62 1.14 -3.96
CA LEU A 424 29.98 0.64 -3.83
C LEU A 424 30.11 -0.34 -2.65
N GLN A 425 29.55 0.00 -1.49
CA GLN A 425 29.56 -0.88 -0.31
C GLN A 425 28.82 -2.19 -0.53
N GLN A 426 27.75 -2.18 -1.32
CA GLN A 426 26.95 -3.36 -1.65
C GLN A 426 27.60 -4.24 -2.73
N GLY A 427 28.64 -3.76 -3.44
CA GLY A 427 29.25 -4.49 -4.55
C GLY A 427 28.27 -4.81 -5.67
N ARG A 428 27.27 -3.94 -5.88
CA ARG A 428 26.16 -4.20 -6.82
C ARG A 428 26.53 -3.71 -8.22
N GLU A 429 26.35 -4.57 -9.23
CA GLU A 429 26.45 -4.14 -10.63
C GLU A 429 25.38 -3.09 -10.93
N SER A 430 25.77 -1.95 -11.50
CA SER A 430 24.86 -0.81 -11.73
C SER A 430 25.34 0.08 -12.87
N VAL A 431 24.43 0.91 -13.39
CA VAL A 431 24.72 1.85 -14.47
C VAL A 431 24.47 3.27 -13.99
N ILE A 432 25.54 4.07 -13.90
CA ILE A 432 25.49 5.46 -13.43
C ILE A 432 25.45 6.38 -14.65
N CYS A 433 24.42 7.20 -14.76
CA CYS A 433 24.20 8.10 -15.89
C CYS A 433 24.21 9.56 -15.42
N TYR A 434 25.13 10.36 -15.95
CA TYR A 434 25.10 11.82 -15.82
C TYR A 434 24.42 12.40 -17.05
N VAL A 435 23.35 13.17 -16.84
CA VAL A 435 22.52 13.73 -17.90
C VAL A 435 22.62 15.24 -17.85
N ASP A 436 22.82 15.87 -19.01
CA ASP A 436 22.98 17.32 -19.14
C ASP A 436 22.27 17.84 -20.38
N ILE A 437 21.70 19.04 -20.27
CA ILE A 437 20.96 19.69 -21.34
C ILE A 437 21.90 20.59 -22.16
N ASP A 438 22.13 20.23 -23.41
CA ASP A 438 22.98 21.02 -24.30
C ASP A 438 22.34 22.36 -24.67
N SER A 439 23.16 23.42 -24.73
CA SER A 439 22.74 24.78 -25.09
C SER A 439 21.69 25.40 -24.15
N PHE A 440 21.60 24.94 -22.89
CA PHE A 440 20.61 25.43 -21.93
C PHE A 440 20.76 26.90 -21.53
N LYS A 441 21.99 27.38 -21.30
CA LYS A 441 22.22 28.81 -21.01
C LYS A 441 21.77 29.74 -22.17
N PRO A 442 22.20 29.52 -23.42
CA PRO A 442 21.67 30.24 -24.58
C PRO A 442 20.14 30.22 -24.69
N PHE A 443 19.51 29.10 -24.35
CA PHE A 443 18.05 28.99 -24.32
C PHE A 443 17.44 29.94 -23.27
N ASN A 444 17.99 29.96 -22.05
CA ASN A 444 17.54 30.88 -20.99
C ASN A 444 17.74 32.35 -21.35
N ASP A 445 18.81 32.67 -22.07
CA ASP A 445 19.08 34.05 -22.53
C ASP A 445 18.01 34.54 -23.54
N ILE A 446 17.32 33.64 -24.25
CA ILE A 446 16.28 33.96 -25.24
C ILE A 446 14.86 33.82 -24.67
N TYR A 447 14.60 32.76 -23.92
CA TYR A 447 13.26 32.40 -23.45
C TYR A 447 12.99 32.78 -22.00
N GLY A 448 14.03 33.21 -21.27
CA GLY A 448 13.96 33.56 -19.86
C GLY A 448 14.01 32.34 -18.92
N TYR A 449 14.42 32.59 -17.68
CA TYR A 449 14.61 31.54 -16.67
C TYR A 449 13.33 30.77 -16.33
N GLY A 450 12.15 31.41 -16.32
CA GLY A 450 10.90 30.69 -16.06
C GLY A 450 10.60 29.60 -17.10
N ARG A 451 10.94 29.84 -18.38
CA ARG A 451 10.82 28.83 -19.43
C ARG A 451 11.92 27.76 -19.30
N GLY A 452 13.11 28.15 -18.84
CA GLY A 452 14.17 27.22 -18.45
C GLY A 452 13.75 26.28 -17.33
N ASP A 453 13.10 26.80 -16.30
CA ASP A 453 12.59 26.03 -15.17
C ASP A 453 11.54 25.01 -15.64
N GLU A 454 10.65 25.38 -16.57
CA GLU A 454 9.72 24.45 -17.21
C GLU A 454 10.44 23.30 -17.95
N VAL A 455 11.58 23.58 -18.60
CA VAL A 455 12.40 22.56 -19.25
C VAL A 455 13.07 21.63 -18.21
N LEU A 456 13.60 22.18 -17.12
CA LEU A 456 14.19 21.38 -16.04
C LEU A 456 13.16 20.47 -15.37
N LEU A 457 11.96 20.99 -15.13
CA LEU A 457 10.83 20.20 -14.62
C LEU A 457 10.41 19.11 -15.63
N CYS A 458 10.40 19.42 -16.92
CA CYS A 458 10.13 18.45 -17.98
C CYS A 458 11.16 17.31 -17.97
N LEU A 459 12.46 17.63 -17.88
CA LEU A 459 13.50 16.59 -17.79
C LEU A 459 13.34 15.76 -16.52
N ALA A 460 13.13 16.41 -15.37
CA ALA A 460 12.93 15.72 -14.10
C ALA A 460 11.74 14.74 -14.16
N GLN A 461 10.65 15.12 -14.82
CA GLN A 461 9.51 14.25 -15.05
C GLN A 461 9.89 13.06 -15.96
N CYS A 462 10.52 13.32 -17.11
CA CYS A 462 10.96 12.25 -18.02
C CYS A 462 11.91 11.26 -17.33
N LEU A 463 12.80 11.74 -16.45
CA LEU A 463 13.71 10.88 -15.68
C LEU A 463 12.95 10.03 -14.65
N ASN A 464 12.02 10.63 -13.90
CA ASN A 464 11.19 9.93 -12.90
C ASN A 464 10.35 8.81 -13.53
N GLU A 465 9.82 9.01 -14.73
CA GLU A 465 9.03 8.01 -15.46
C GLU A 465 9.87 6.82 -15.99
N ARG A 466 11.21 6.86 -15.85
CA ARG A 466 12.15 5.84 -16.35
C ARG A 466 12.85 5.05 -15.25
N VAL A 467 12.67 5.45 -14.00
CA VAL A 467 13.24 4.78 -12.84
C VAL A 467 12.17 3.94 -12.15
N ASP A 468 12.56 2.74 -11.70
CA ASP A 468 11.78 1.99 -10.73
C ASP A 468 12.24 2.42 -9.32
N PRO A 469 11.39 3.10 -8.52
CA PRO A 469 11.78 3.63 -7.21
C PRO A 469 12.30 2.59 -6.22
N THR A 470 12.03 1.30 -6.47
CA THR A 470 12.48 0.18 -5.64
C THR A 470 13.88 -0.31 -5.99
N ARG A 471 14.46 0.08 -7.12
CA ARG A 471 15.77 -0.46 -7.55
C ARG A 471 16.71 0.55 -8.18
N ASP A 472 16.18 1.70 -8.62
CA ASP A 472 16.87 2.77 -9.34
C ASP A 472 16.90 4.06 -8.49
N PHE A 473 17.69 5.03 -8.90
CA PHE A 473 17.80 6.34 -8.24
C PHE A 473 17.85 7.47 -9.27
N VAL A 474 17.28 8.62 -8.93
CA VAL A 474 17.35 9.85 -9.72
C VAL A 474 17.66 11.03 -8.81
N GLY A 475 18.54 11.92 -9.25
CA GLY A 475 18.92 13.12 -8.52
C GLY A 475 19.14 14.31 -9.44
N HIS A 476 19.09 15.52 -8.86
CA HIS A 476 19.37 16.78 -9.54
C HIS A 476 20.54 17.48 -8.82
N ILE A 477 21.70 17.47 -9.48
CA ILE A 477 22.96 18.02 -8.95
C ILE A 477 22.88 19.55 -8.85
N GLY A 478 22.43 20.18 -9.93
CA GLY A 478 22.18 21.62 -10.01
C GLY A 478 22.26 22.15 -11.45
N GLY A 479 21.63 23.29 -11.73
CA GLY A 479 21.59 23.84 -13.08
C GLY A 479 20.87 22.90 -14.05
N ASP A 480 21.58 22.44 -15.07
CA ASP A 480 21.17 21.48 -16.09
C ASP A 480 21.69 20.06 -15.85
N ASP A 481 22.36 19.80 -14.72
CA ASP A 481 22.99 18.51 -14.38
C ASP A 481 22.11 17.58 -13.54
N PHE A 482 21.85 16.39 -14.07
CA PHE A 482 21.08 15.32 -13.41
C PHE A 482 21.88 14.02 -13.30
N LEU A 483 21.48 13.17 -12.36
CA LEU A 483 22.07 11.84 -12.15
C LEU A 483 20.98 10.78 -12.15
N LEU A 484 21.26 9.66 -12.83
CA LEU A 484 20.49 8.44 -12.79
C LEU A 484 21.36 7.27 -12.33
N VAL A 485 20.83 6.39 -11.49
CA VAL A 485 21.39 5.06 -11.25
C VAL A 485 20.35 4.06 -11.69
N LEU A 486 20.72 3.19 -12.62
CA LEU A 486 19.86 2.14 -13.15
C LEU A 486 20.45 0.76 -12.84
N GLY A 487 19.58 -0.23 -12.73
CA GLY A 487 19.99 -1.64 -12.82
C GLY A 487 20.65 -1.99 -14.16
N PRO A 488 21.36 -3.14 -14.25
CA PRO A 488 22.06 -3.55 -15.47
C PRO A 488 21.11 -3.99 -16.60
N GLU A 489 19.84 -4.24 -16.30
CA GLU A 489 18.85 -4.67 -17.29
C GLU A 489 18.17 -3.49 -17.98
N ASP A 490 17.99 -3.59 -19.30
CA ASP A 490 17.23 -2.65 -20.15
C ASP A 490 17.62 -1.15 -20.08
N TRP A 491 18.72 -0.79 -19.40
CA TRP A 491 19.13 0.61 -19.23
C TRP A 491 19.28 1.36 -20.56
N ARG A 492 19.85 0.72 -21.59
CA ARG A 492 19.99 1.32 -22.93
C ARG A 492 18.65 1.68 -23.55
N LYS A 493 17.68 0.76 -23.43
CA LYS A 493 16.32 0.97 -23.94
C LYS A 493 15.65 2.13 -23.21
N ARG A 494 15.78 2.18 -21.88
CA ARG A 494 15.25 3.26 -21.04
C ARG A 494 15.86 4.61 -21.39
N LEU A 495 17.18 4.67 -21.61
CA LEU A 495 17.86 5.90 -22.03
C LEU A 495 17.41 6.33 -23.43
N ASN A 496 17.27 5.43 -24.40
CA ASN A 496 16.76 5.80 -25.72
C ASN A 496 15.35 6.37 -25.64
N GLN A 497 14.47 5.74 -24.87
CA GLN A 497 13.11 6.24 -24.63
C GLN A 497 13.09 7.57 -23.87
N LEU A 498 14.09 7.87 -23.02
CA LEU A 498 14.25 9.17 -22.37
C LEU A 498 14.60 10.25 -23.40
N LEU A 499 15.53 9.96 -24.32
CA LEU A 499 15.93 10.89 -25.38
C LEU A 499 14.73 11.22 -26.28
N ASP A 500 13.98 10.20 -26.72
CA ASP A 500 12.80 10.35 -27.58
C ASP A 500 11.70 11.19 -26.91
N ASP A 501 11.39 10.90 -25.64
CA ASP A 501 10.34 11.61 -24.91
C ASP A 501 10.73 13.06 -24.63
N PHE A 502 11.96 13.31 -24.19
CA PHE A 502 12.45 14.67 -23.99
C PHE A 502 12.44 15.45 -25.30
N GLN A 503 12.84 14.83 -26.41
CA GLN A 503 12.76 15.45 -27.74
C GLN A 503 11.34 15.83 -28.13
N SER A 504 10.38 14.92 -27.95
CA SER A 504 8.98 15.18 -28.26
C SER A 504 8.41 16.31 -27.39
N GLN A 505 8.62 16.23 -26.07
CA GLN A 505 8.07 17.18 -25.11
C GLN A 505 8.72 18.56 -25.21
N CYS A 506 10.01 18.66 -25.54
CA CYS A 506 10.72 19.94 -25.60
C CYS A 506 10.19 20.88 -26.70
N ARG A 507 9.57 20.33 -27.76
CA ARG A 507 9.05 21.14 -28.88
C ARG A 507 8.08 22.22 -28.42
N ARG A 508 7.28 21.97 -27.38
CA ARG A 508 6.29 22.92 -26.85
C ARG A 508 6.90 24.19 -26.24
N PHE A 509 8.18 24.16 -25.90
CA PHE A 509 8.84 25.31 -25.26
C PHE A 509 9.30 26.36 -26.26
N TYR A 510 9.40 26.01 -27.54
CA TYR A 510 9.90 26.88 -28.59
C TYR A 510 8.80 27.67 -29.30
N ARG A 511 9.23 28.77 -29.92
CA ARG A 511 8.43 29.45 -30.95
C ARG A 511 8.43 28.64 -32.25
N PRO A 512 7.36 28.70 -33.06
CA PRO A 512 7.28 27.98 -34.34
C PRO A 512 8.46 28.26 -35.27
N GLU A 513 8.90 29.52 -35.35
CA GLU A 513 10.05 29.97 -36.18
C GLU A 513 11.35 29.20 -35.87
N HIS A 514 11.64 28.94 -34.60
CA HIS A 514 12.84 28.20 -34.18
C HIS A 514 12.70 26.70 -34.43
N LEU A 515 11.48 26.14 -34.34
CA LEU A 515 11.22 24.74 -34.66
C LEU A 515 11.36 24.46 -36.15
N GLU A 516 10.90 25.37 -37.01
CA GLU A 516 11.03 25.27 -38.46
C GLU A 516 12.49 25.40 -38.89
N ALA A 517 13.25 26.30 -38.26
CA ALA A 517 14.68 26.48 -38.53
C ALA A 517 15.57 25.36 -37.95
N GLY A 518 15.11 24.64 -36.93
CA GLY A 518 15.92 23.64 -36.21
C GLY A 518 17.02 24.24 -35.33
N CYS A 519 17.02 25.57 -35.12
CA CYS A 519 18.00 26.30 -34.33
C CYS A 519 17.40 27.61 -33.78
N PHE A 520 18.13 28.25 -32.86
CA PHE A 520 17.81 29.59 -32.37
C PHE A 520 19.09 30.43 -32.25
N ILE A 521 18.96 31.76 -32.39
CA ILE A 521 20.10 32.68 -32.33
C ILE A 521 20.17 33.33 -30.95
N ALA A 522 21.29 33.15 -30.25
CA ALA A 522 21.53 33.72 -28.94
C ALA A 522 22.94 34.32 -28.82
N PRO A 523 23.19 35.28 -27.91
CA PRO A 523 24.53 35.75 -27.64
C PRO A 523 25.37 34.65 -26.98
N ASN A 524 26.60 34.47 -27.46
CA ASN A 524 27.58 33.61 -26.81
C ASN A 524 28.21 34.32 -25.58
N ARG A 525 29.17 33.66 -24.92
CA ARG A 525 29.84 34.22 -23.72
C ARG A 525 30.55 35.56 -23.96
N GLN A 526 30.82 35.93 -25.21
CA GLN A 526 31.45 37.19 -25.62
C GLN A 526 30.42 38.23 -26.11
N GLY A 527 29.11 37.92 -26.01
CA GLY A 527 28.03 38.79 -26.45
C GLY A 527 27.75 38.77 -27.96
N VAL A 528 28.44 37.92 -28.73
CA VAL A 528 28.25 37.79 -30.18
C VAL A 528 27.10 36.84 -30.46
N ARG A 529 26.15 37.25 -31.30
CA ARG A 529 25.03 36.38 -31.72
C ARG A 529 25.54 35.24 -32.60
N GLN A 530 25.23 34.02 -32.19
CA GLN A 530 25.52 32.80 -32.93
C GLN A 530 24.30 31.87 -32.95
N GLU A 531 24.28 30.97 -33.92
CA GLU A 531 23.27 29.92 -34.02
C GLU A 531 23.57 28.80 -33.02
N PHE A 532 22.54 28.37 -32.29
CA PHE A 532 22.56 27.22 -31.40
C PHE A 532 21.51 26.20 -31.86
N PRO A 533 21.83 24.89 -31.85
CA PRO A 533 20.84 23.86 -32.12
C PRO A 533 19.75 23.87 -31.03
N LEU A 534 18.60 23.28 -31.33
CA LEU A 534 17.59 23.00 -30.31
C LEU A 534 18.20 22.13 -29.19
N LEU A 535 17.72 22.33 -27.96
CA LEU A 535 18.10 21.57 -26.78
C LEU A 535 18.12 20.06 -27.05
N SER A 536 19.23 19.43 -26.71
CA SER A 536 19.43 17.98 -26.72
C SER A 536 19.94 17.52 -25.36
N LEU A 537 20.03 16.20 -25.16
CA LEU A 537 20.62 15.62 -23.97
C LEU A 537 21.96 14.95 -24.32
N SER A 538 22.95 15.23 -23.49
CA SER A 538 24.23 14.52 -23.49
C SER A 538 24.31 13.64 -22.23
N ILE A 539 24.43 12.33 -22.43
CA ILE A 539 24.43 11.35 -21.33
C ILE A 539 25.79 10.65 -21.23
N GLY A 540 26.48 10.88 -20.12
CA GLY A 540 27.67 10.12 -19.72
C GLY A 540 27.29 8.91 -18.88
N VAL A 541 27.66 7.71 -19.31
CA VAL A 541 27.31 6.45 -18.65
C VAL A 541 28.57 5.77 -18.14
N VAL A 542 28.55 5.33 -16.89
CA VAL A 542 29.53 4.42 -16.31
C VAL A 542 28.84 3.10 -15.99
N HIS A 543 29.30 2.02 -16.62
CA HIS A 543 28.92 0.67 -16.23
C HIS A 543 29.84 0.25 -15.07
N LEU A 544 29.26 0.17 -13.87
CA LEU A 544 29.94 -0.22 -12.65
C LEU A 544 29.82 -1.73 -12.45
N HIS A 545 30.95 -2.41 -12.45
CA HIS A 545 31.07 -3.84 -12.16
C HIS A 545 31.38 -4.09 -10.68
N PRO A 546 30.85 -5.18 -10.07
CA PRO A 546 31.11 -5.54 -8.67
C PRO A 546 32.58 -5.56 -8.26
N GLU A 547 33.47 -5.98 -9.17
CA GLU A 547 34.90 -6.11 -8.93
C GLU A 547 35.60 -4.75 -8.75
N ALA A 548 35.07 -3.70 -9.38
CA ALA A 548 35.61 -2.35 -9.26
C ALA A 548 35.13 -1.63 -7.99
N CYS A 549 34.03 -2.08 -7.37
CA CYS A 549 33.43 -1.41 -6.21
C CYS A 549 34.36 -1.32 -4.99
N ALA A 550 35.25 -2.28 -4.79
CA ALA A 550 36.20 -2.27 -3.69
C ALA A 550 37.37 -1.29 -3.88
N GLN A 551 37.59 -0.79 -5.11
CA GLN A 551 38.72 0.04 -5.49
C GLN A 551 38.34 1.50 -5.74
N LEU A 552 37.04 1.79 -5.79
CA LEU A 552 36.49 3.11 -6.10
C LEU A 552 35.78 3.70 -4.89
N ASP A 553 35.86 5.02 -4.75
CA ASP A 553 34.97 5.80 -3.89
C ASP A 553 33.91 6.57 -4.70
N ALA A 554 32.93 7.14 -4.00
CA ALA A 554 31.82 7.85 -4.61
C ALA A 554 32.28 9.09 -5.44
N SER A 555 33.39 9.72 -5.05
CA SER A 555 33.93 10.89 -5.75
C SER A 555 34.57 10.48 -7.08
N GLN A 556 35.36 9.40 -7.06
CA GLN A 556 35.96 8.83 -8.27
C GLN A 556 34.90 8.35 -9.26
N LEU A 557 33.85 7.69 -8.77
CA LEU A 557 32.73 7.24 -9.62
C LEU A 557 31.97 8.43 -10.26
N ALA A 558 31.74 9.50 -9.49
CA ALA A 558 31.16 10.74 -10.00
C ALA A 558 32.07 11.42 -11.05
N GLU A 559 33.38 11.42 -10.83
CA GLU A 559 34.37 11.96 -11.77
C GLU A 559 34.37 11.20 -13.10
N MET A 560 34.36 9.86 -13.05
CA MET A 560 34.27 9.01 -14.25
C MET A 560 33.00 9.30 -15.05
N ALA A 561 31.86 9.46 -14.39
CA ALA A 561 30.60 9.77 -15.07
C ALA A 561 30.59 11.19 -15.65
N SER A 562 31.22 12.15 -14.98
CA SER A 562 31.45 13.50 -15.52
C SER A 562 32.37 13.48 -16.76
N GLN A 563 33.42 12.66 -16.76
CA GLN A 563 34.29 12.45 -17.93
C GLN A 563 33.51 11.84 -19.09
N ALA A 564 32.72 10.79 -18.84
CA ALA A 564 31.84 10.18 -19.85
C ALA A 564 30.88 11.22 -20.45
N LYS A 565 30.31 12.09 -19.60
CA LYS A 565 29.42 13.18 -20.03
C LYS A 565 30.14 14.17 -20.93
N HIS A 566 31.37 14.53 -20.59
CA HIS A 566 32.18 15.43 -21.42
C HIS A 566 32.43 14.85 -22.82
N HIS A 567 32.65 13.54 -22.93
CA HIS A 567 32.75 12.86 -24.22
C HIS A 567 31.42 12.87 -24.99
N ALA A 568 30.29 12.68 -24.31
CA ALA A 568 28.96 12.75 -24.93
C ALA A 568 28.70 14.13 -25.57
N LYS A 569 29.05 15.23 -24.89
CA LYS A 569 28.89 16.61 -25.39
C LYS A 569 29.65 16.92 -26.70
N ASN A 570 30.65 16.12 -27.05
CA ASN A 570 31.39 16.30 -28.30
C ASN A 570 30.62 15.76 -29.53
N VAL A 571 29.52 15.03 -29.31
CA VAL A 571 28.63 14.53 -30.36
C VAL A 571 27.44 15.49 -30.48
N PRO A 572 27.19 16.08 -31.67
CA PRO A 572 26.04 16.98 -31.85
C PRO A 572 24.70 16.26 -31.66
N GLY A 573 23.77 16.88 -30.95
CA GLY A 573 22.42 16.36 -30.71
C GLY A 573 22.35 15.38 -29.55
N TYR A 574 21.34 14.50 -29.56
CA TYR A 574 21.14 13.51 -28.51
C TYR A 574 22.25 12.47 -28.51
N SER A 575 22.98 12.34 -27.41
CA SER A 575 24.18 11.52 -27.35
C SER A 575 24.29 10.71 -26.05
N VAL A 576 24.88 9.52 -26.16
CA VAL A 576 25.21 8.66 -25.03
C VAL A 576 26.64 8.17 -25.20
N HIS A 577 27.47 8.34 -24.17
CA HIS A 577 28.84 7.83 -24.15
C HIS A 577 29.03 6.91 -22.94
N VAL A 578 29.65 5.75 -23.15
CA VAL A 578 29.75 4.70 -22.11
C VAL A 578 31.21 4.45 -21.77
N ILE A 579 31.53 4.48 -20.49
CA ILE A 579 32.81 4.07 -19.91
C ILE A 579 32.55 2.81 -19.06
N ASP A 580 33.45 1.84 -19.15
CA ASP A 580 33.42 0.62 -18.33
C ASP A 580 34.36 0.75 -17.14
N SER A 581 33.87 0.48 -15.92
CA SER A 581 34.64 0.68 -14.69
C SER A 581 35.93 -0.14 -14.62
N LEU A 582 35.97 -1.31 -15.28
CA LEU A 582 37.15 -2.18 -15.27
C LEU A 582 38.29 -1.63 -16.14
N THR A 583 37.94 -0.94 -17.23
CA THR A 583 38.94 -0.35 -18.15
C THR A 583 39.55 0.95 -17.63
N ALA A 584 38.83 1.68 -16.77
CA ALA A 584 39.28 2.95 -16.22
C ALA A 584 40.24 2.79 -15.02
N THR A 585 40.09 1.73 -14.23
CA THR A 585 41.00 1.40 -13.11
C THR A 585 42.43 1.09 -13.58
N ASP A 586 42.60 0.50 -14.77
CA ASP A 586 43.90 0.20 -15.37
C ASP A 586 44.65 1.47 -15.82
N ILE A 587 43.93 2.52 -16.23
CA ILE A 587 44.50 3.80 -16.66
C ILE A 587 45.04 4.59 -15.46
N HIS A 588 44.32 4.58 -14.32
CA HIS A 588 44.79 5.23 -13.10
C HIS A 588 46.02 4.54 -12.49
N GLN A 589 46.12 3.20 -12.55
CA GLN A 589 47.35 2.50 -12.13
C GLN A 589 48.54 2.83 -13.06
N SER A 590 48.30 2.97 -14.36
CA SER A 590 49.34 3.28 -15.34
C SER A 590 49.89 4.72 -15.20
N GLN A 591 49.05 5.69 -14.83
CA GLN A 591 49.49 7.07 -14.59
C GLN A 591 50.27 7.26 -13.27
N LEU A 592 50.00 6.44 -12.26
CA LEU A 592 50.75 6.44 -10.99
C LEU A 592 52.15 5.81 -11.11
N ILE A 593 52.36 4.90 -12.06
CA ILE A 593 53.67 4.27 -12.33
C ILE A 593 54.55 5.18 -13.21
N GLY A 594 53.97 6.12 -13.96
CA GLY A 594 54.69 7.08 -14.82
C GLY A 594 55.27 8.32 -14.12
N GLN A 595 55.10 8.47 -12.81
CA GLN A 595 55.71 9.53 -11.99
C GLN A 595 56.62 8.99 -10.87
N ARG A 596 57.39 7.93 -11.15
CA ARG A 596 58.52 7.53 -10.30
C ARG A 596 59.84 7.54 -11.05
#